data_AF-A0A290Q6V2-F1
#
_entry.id   AF-A0A290Q6V2-F1
#
_cell.length_a   1.000
_cell.length_b   1.000
_cell.length_c   1.000
_cell.angle_alpha   90.00
_cell.angle_beta   90.00
_cell.angle_gamma   90.00
#
_symmetry.space_group_name_H-M   'P 1'
#
loop_
_entity.id
_entity.type
_entity.pdbx_description
1 polymer ?
#
loop_
_entity_poly.entity_id
_entity_poly.type
_entity_poly.pdbx_seq_one_letter_code
_entity_poly.pdbx_strand_id
1 'polypeptide(L)'
;MSEPTDYTSPTRRVHDPLAKFPREVRHAYADFKSTGDTSGLDTVVLAVVRDFIPRHVAPPADQPLPENAKLMADLGYDSLAIAETVFFLEDLFDVKISNEEIMKVSTVAELRAFVRAKLAERPAQ
;
A
#
# COMPACT_ATOMS: atom_id res chain seq x y z
N MET A 1 -26.12 29.66 37.60
CA MET A 1 -26.38 28.29 37.14
C MET A 1 -25.32 27.98 36.10
N SER A 2 -24.36 27.13 36.45
CA SER A 2 -23.27 26.73 35.56
C SER A 2 -23.67 25.41 34.92
N GLU A 3 -23.85 25.37 33.61
CA GLU A 3 -23.88 24.12 32.86
C GLU A 3 -22.44 23.70 32.56
N PRO A 4 -22.02 22.46 32.90
CA PRO A 4 -20.77 21.93 32.41
C PRO A 4 -20.97 21.43 30.98
N THR A 5 -20.40 22.13 30.00
CA THR A 5 -20.32 21.63 28.63
C THR A 5 -19.29 20.51 28.57
N ASP A 6 -19.78 19.27 28.57
CA ASP A 6 -18.98 18.07 28.32
C ASP A 6 -18.52 18.09 26.86
N TYR A 7 -17.32 18.63 26.62
CA TYR A 7 -16.63 18.52 25.34
C TYR A 7 -16.01 17.11 25.23
N THR A 8 -16.85 16.10 25.02
CA THR A 8 -16.37 14.82 24.48
C THR A 8 -15.78 15.08 23.09
N SER A 9 -14.45 15.12 23.02
CA SER A 9 -13.70 15.17 21.76
C SER A 9 -14.17 14.04 20.84
N PRO A 10 -14.43 14.28 19.54
CA PRO A 10 -14.78 13.20 18.64
C PRO A 10 -13.61 12.22 18.60
N THR A 11 -13.86 10.99 19.04
CA THR A 11 -12.89 9.89 18.96
C THR A 11 -12.41 9.82 17.51
N ARG A 12 -11.15 10.18 17.26
CA ARG A 12 -10.51 10.07 15.95
C ARG A 12 -10.67 8.61 15.53
N ARG A 13 -11.60 8.31 14.63
CA ARG A 13 -11.73 6.96 14.08
C ARG A 13 -10.39 6.66 13.44
N VAL A 14 -9.61 5.77 14.06
CA VAL A 14 -8.39 5.26 13.46
C VAL A 14 -8.85 4.48 12.24
N HIS A 15 -8.76 5.11 11.08
CA HIS A 15 -9.05 4.47 9.82
C HIS A 15 -7.95 3.44 9.62
N ASP A 16 -8.26 2.15 9.78
CA ASP A 16 -7.35 1.07 9.42
C ASP A 16 -7.37 0.92 7.90
N PRO A 17 -6.33 1.40 7.18
CA PRO A 17 -6.31 1.37 5.71
C PRO A 17 -6.30 -0.07 5.19
N LEU A 18 -5.92 -1.04 6.02
CA LEU A 18 -5.86 -2.44 5.64
C LEU A 18 -7.13 -3.24 5.98
N ALA A 19 -8.14 -2.62 6.60
CA ALA A 19 -9.36 -3.31 7.07
C ALA A 19 -10.12 -4.04 5.94
N LYS A 20 -10.05 -3.51 4.71
CA LYS A 20 -10.68 -4.11 3.52
C LYS A 20 -9.94 -5.32 2.97
N PHE A 21 -8.69 -5.53 3.35
CA PHE A 21 -7.86 -6.59 2.81
C PHE A 21 -8.01 -7.91 3.59
N PRO A 22 -7.69 -9.05 2.95
CA PRO A 22 -7.69 -10.36 3.60
C PRO A 22 -6.86 -10.38 4.88
N ARG A 23 -7.18 -11.32 5.78
CA ARG A 23 -6.46 -11.50 7.05
C ARG A 23 -4.96 -11.66 6.82
N GLU A 24 -4.57 -12.42 5.81
CA GLU A 24 -3.15 -12.65 5.47
C GLU A 24 -2.37 -11.34 5.24
N VAL A 25 -2.94 -10.39 4.49
CA VAL A 25 -2.33 -9.07 4.24
C VAL A 25 -2.17 -8.29 5.55
N ARG A 26 -3.19 -8.31 6.40
CA ARG A 26 -3.16 -7.62 7.69
C ARG A 26 -2.16 -8.24 8.66
N HIS A 27 -2.06 -9.57 8.68
CA HIS A 27 -1.08 -10.29 9.48
C HIS A 27 0.35 -9.98 9.02
N ALA A 28 0.63 -10.05 7.72
CA ALA A 28 1.94 -9.72 7.17
C ALA A 28 2.38 -8.29 7.51
N TYR A 29 1.48 -7.31 7.42
CA TYR A 29 1.78 -5.94 7.82
C TYR A 29 1.95 -5.79 9.35
N ALA A 30 1.16 -6.51 10.16
CA ALA A 30 1.31 -6.50 11.61
C ALA A 30 2.64 -7.11 12.07
N ASP A 31 3.10 -8.17 11.41
CA ASP A 31 4.41 -8.80 11.66
C ASP A 31 5.54 -7.82 11.34
N PHE A 32 5.46 -7.13 10.20
CA PHE A 32 6.38 -6.04 9.86
C PHE A 32 6.37 -4.93 10.91
N LYS A 33 5.20 -4.46 11.35
CA LYS A 33 5.08 -3.38 12.33
C LYS A 33 5.59 -3.76 13.73
N SER A 34 5.56 -5.03 14.09
CA SER A 34 5.94 -5.51 15.42
C SER A 34 7.38 -6.02 15.51
N THR A 35 7.91 -6.59 14.43
CA THR A 35 9.23 -7.25 14.43
C THR A 35 10.20 -6.66 13.40
N GLY A 36 9.72 -5.83 12.48
CA GLY A 36 10.49 -5.40 11.31
C GLY A 36 10.63 -6.47 10.23
N ASP A 37 9.95 -7.62 10.35
CA ASP A 37 10.01 -8.68 9.35
C ASP A 37 9.42 -8.22 8.01
N THR A 38 10.23 -8.25 6.96
CA THR A 38 9.86 -7.84 5.61
C THR A 38 9.43 -9.00 4.72
N SER A 39 9.53 -10.24 5.21
CA SER A 39 9.27 -11.47 4.43
C SER A 39 7.86 -11.52 3.85
N GLY A 40 6.86 -11.01 4.58
CA GLY A 40 5.46 -10.98 4.18
C GLY A 40 5.04 -9.74 3.37
N LEU A 41 5.91 -8.74 3.18
CA LEU A 41 5.50 -7.47 2.60
C LEU A 41 5.15 -7.52 1.12
N ASP A 42 5.66 -8.52 0.40
CA ASP A 42 5.21 -8.77 -0.98
C ASP A 42 3.71 -9.01 -1.05
N THR A 43 3.15 -9.76 -0.10
CA THR A 43 1.70 -10.01 -0.03
C THR A 43 0.93 -8.71 0.16
N VAL A 44 1.47 -7.79 0.96
CA VAL A 44 0.89 -6.46 1.19
C VAL A 44 0.94 -5.62 -0.09
N VAL A 45 2.12 -5.50 -0.72
CA VAL A 45 2.31 -4.69 -1.93
C VAL A 45 1.44 -5.21 -3.07
N LEU A 46 1.41 -6.54 -3.30
CA LEU A 46 0.59 -7.13 -4.36
C LEU A 46 -0.91 -6.89 -4.14
N ALA A 47 -1.37 -6.98 -2.88
CA ALA A 47 -2.76 -6.71 -2.56
C ALA A 47 -3.11 -5.23 -2.83
N VAL A 48 -2.23 -4.30 -2.45
CA VAL A 48 -2.40 -2.87 -2.72
C VAL A 48 -2.43 -2.59 -4.22
N VAL A 49 -1.46 -3.10 -4.98
CA VAL A 49 -1.44 -2.96 -6.46
C VAL A 49 -2.77 -3.44 -7.03
N ARG A 50 -3.21 -4.63 -6.62
CA ARG A 50 -4.45 -5.22 -7.12
C ARG A 50 -5.69 -4.36 -6.83
N ASP A 51 -5.74 -3.71 -5.68
CA ASP A 51 -6.87 -2.87 -5.25
C ASP A 51 -7.00 -1.58 -6.07
N PHE A 52 -5.89 -1.07 -6.61
CA PHE A 52 -5.86 0.11 -7.48
C PHE A 52 -5.96 -0.20 -8.98
N ILE A 53 -6.02 -1.47 -9.37
CA ILE A 53 -6.29 -1.84 -10.78
C ILE A 53 -7.72 -1.41 -11.14
N PRO A 54 -7.93 -0.68 -12.26
CA PRO A 54 -9.27 -0.32 -12.68
C PRO A 54 -10.15 -1.57 -12.90
N ARG A 55 -11.37 -1.55 -12.35
CA ARG A 55 -12.26 -2.72 -12.27
C ARG A 55 -12.56 -3.41 -13.60
N HIS A 56 -12.51 -2.68 -14.71
CA HIS A 56 -12.81 -3.20 -16.04
C HIS A 56 -11.65 -3.99 -16.68
N VAL A 57 -10.44 -3.87 -16.13
CA VAL A 57 -9.23 -4.61 -16.55
C VAL A 57 -8.68 -5.50 -15.44
N ALA A 58 -9.27 -5.45 -14.24
CA ALA A 58 -8.82 -6.25 -13.11
C ALA A 58 -8.91 -7.76 -13.43
N PRO A 59 -7.80 -8.52 -13.29
CA PRO A 59 -7.84 -9.96 -13.45
C PRO A 59 -8.74 -10.60 -12.36
N PRO A 60 -9.09 -11.88 -12.45
CA PRO A 60 -9.78 -12.60 -11.37
C PRO A 60 -9.01 -12.58 -10.04
N ALA A 61 -9.74 -12.56 -8.91
CA ALA A 61 -9.18 -12.41 -7.55
C ALA A 61 -8.25 -13.56 -7.13
N ASP A 62 -8.50 -14.74 -7.66
CA ASP A 62 -7.76 -15.98 -7.47
C ASP A 62 -6.51 -16.09 -8.36
N GLN A 63 -6.34 -15.18 -9.32
CA GLN A 63 -5.18 -15.18 -10.22
C GLN A 63 -4.07 -14.25 -9.69
N PRO A 64 -2.82 -14.73 -9.60
CA PRO A 64 -1.68 -13.88 -9.27
C PRO A 64 -1.42 -12.85 -10.36
N LEU A 65 -0.95 -11.67 -9.98
CA LEU A 65 -0.48 -10.66 -10.92
C LEU A 65 0.84 -11.11 -11.57
N PRO A 66 0.98 -11.06 -12.90
CA PRO A 66 2.25 -11.39 -13.54
C PRO A 66 3.34 -10.39 -13.13
N GLU A 67 4.52 -10.89 -12.78
CA GLU A 67 5.64 -10.05 -12.35
C GLU A 67 6.10 -9.05 -13.43
N ASN A 68 6.05 -9.47 -14.68
CA ASN A 68 6.41 -8.66 -15.84
C ASN A 68 5.25 -7.77 -16.36
N ALA A 69 4.05 -7.83 -15.75
CA ALA A 69 2.93 -7.00 -16.16
C ALA A 69 3.29 -5.52 -15.96
N LYS A 70 3.14 -4.74 -17.03
CA LYS A 70 3.32 -3.29 -17.01
C LYS A 70 2.11 -2.64 -16.35
N LEU A 71 2.37 -1.78 -15.36
CA LEU A 71 1.32 -1.12 -14.59
C LEU A 71 0.33 -0.38 -15.51
N MET A 72 0.84 0.45 -16.42
CA MET A 72 -0.02 1.22 -17.33
C MET A 72 -0.54 0.39 -18.51
N ALA A 73 0.34 -0.35 -19.19
CA ALA A 73 -0.02 -1.00 -20.45
C ALA A 73 -0.84 -2.28 -20.28
N ASP A 74 -0.56 -3.08 -19.24
CA ASP A 74 -1.20 -4.38 -19.04
C ASP A 74 -2.27 -4.34 -17.94
N LEU A 75 -2.05 -3.54 -16.89
CA LEU A 75 -2.99 -3.41 -15.77
C LEU A 75 -3.86 -2.14 -15.85
N GLY A 76 -3.69 -1.33 -16.89
CA GLY A 76 -4.54 -0.16 -17.17
C GLY A 76 -4.41 0.98 -16.17
N TYR A 77 -3.33 1.05 -15.40
CA TYR A 77 -3.10 2.20 -14.53
C TYR A 77 -3.03 3.50 -15.33
N ASP A 78 -3.74 4.51 -14.84
CA ASP A 78 -3.52 5.90 -15.24
C ASP A 78 -2.61 6.63 -14.23
N SER A 79 -2.32 7.90 -14.50
CA SER A 79 -1.49 8.71 -13.61
C SER A 79 -2.08 8.87 -12.20
N LEU A 80 -3.41 8.85 -12.08
CA LEU A 80 -4.10 8.96 -10.80
C LEU A 80 -3.93 7.67 -10.00
N ALA A 81 -4.17 6.51 -10.60
CA ALA A 81 -4.01 5.20 -9.96
C ALA A 81 -2.56 4.98 -9.49
N ILE A 82 -1.56 5.43 -10.27
CA ILE A 82 -0.15 5.40 -9.85
C ILE A 82 0.05 6.28 -8.62
N ALA A 83 -0.41 7.53 -8.66
CA ALA A 83 -0.26 8.46 -7.54
C ALA A 83 -0.96 7.96 -6.28
N GLU A 84 -2.18 7.42 -6.38
CA GLU A 84 -2.92 6.87 -5.25
C GLU A 84 -2.24 5.63 -4.66
N THR A 85 -1.74 4.74 -5.52
CA THR A 85 -0.97 3.57 -5.08
C THR A 85 0.28 4.01 -4.31
N VAL A 86 1.02 4.99 -4.83
CA VAL A 86 2.22 5.52 -4.16
C VAL A 86 1.84 6.16 -2.83
N PHE A 87 0.85 7.05 -2.78
CA PHE A 87 0.44 7.71 -1.54
C PHE A 87 -0.03 6.71 -0.49
N PHE A 88 -0.74 5.67 -0.91
CA PHE A 88 -1.15 4.60 0.01
C PHE A 88 0.06 3.86 0.58
N LEU A 89 1.05 3.51 -0.26
CA LEU A 89 2.27 2.84 0.18
C LEU A 89 3.14 3.73 1.07
N GLU A 90 3.26 5.02 0.75
CA GLU A 90 3.98 6.00 1.59
C GLU A 90 3.36 6.13 2.97
N ASP A 91 2.04 6.28 3.07
CA ASP A 91 1.33 6.39 4.35
C ASP A 91 1.42 5.06 5.13
N LEU A 92 1.21 3.94 4.45
CA LEU A 92 1.24 2.61 5.05
C LEU A 92 2.62 2.27 5.61
N PHE A 93 3.67 2.55 4.84
CA PHE A 93 5.04 2.20 5.20
C PHE A 93 5.83 3.35 5.78
N ASP A 94 5.24 4.53 5.99
CA ASP A 94 5.90 5.74 6.48
C ASP A 94 7.27 5.97 5.79
N VAL A 95 7.23 5.96 4.46
CA VAL A 95 8.37 6.21 3.55
C VAL A 95 8.06 7.40 2.64
N LYS A 96 9.11 7.91 1.96
CA LYS A 96 8.98 8.94 0.92
C LYS A 96 9.46 8.42 -0.44
N ILE A 97 8.62 8.62 -1.44
CA ILE A 97 8.78 8.20 -2.83
C ILE A 97 8.72 9.47 -3.69
N SER A 98 9.84 9.82 -4.31
CA SER A 98 9.89 10.98 -5.21
C SER A 98 9.27 10.66 -6.57
N ASN A 99 8.87 11.71 -7.28
CA ASN A 99 8.35 11.57 -8.64
C ASN A 99 9.38 10.92 -9.59
N GLU A 100 10.66 11.26 -9.46
CA GLU A 100 11.72 10.66 -10.28
C GLU A 100 11.89 9.16 -10.04
N GLU A 101 11.61 8.70 -8.83
CA GLU A 101 11.71 7.29 -8.47
C GLU A 101 10.55 6.48 -9.03
N ILE A 102 9.32 6.94 -8.84
CA ILE A 102 8.15 6.21 -9.35
C ILE A 102 8.14 6.15 -10.88
N MET A 103 8.63 7.20 -11.56
CA MET A 103 8.71 7.22 -13.02
C MET A 103 9.68 6.16 -13.59
N LYS A 104 10.56 5.57 -12.77
CA LYS A 104 11.45 4.46 -13.16
C LYS A 104 10.78 3.09 -13.01
N VAL A 105 9.63 3.02 -12.34
CA VAL A 105 8.91 1.77 -12.08
C VAL A 105 7.87 1.56 -13.18
N SER A 106 8.03 0.50 -13.96
CA SER A 106 7.15 0.17 -15.08
C SER A 106 6.32 -1.09 -14.84
N THR A 107 6.83 -2.04 -14.04
CA THR A 107 6.23 -3.37 -13.84
C THR A 107 5.87 -3.66 -12.38
N VAL A 108 5.05 -4.69 -12.16
CA VAL A 108 4.71 -5.19 -10.82
C VAL A 108 5.97 -5.64 -10.05
N ALA A 109 6.89 -6.35 -10.72
CA ALA A 109 8.15 -6.77 -10.11
C ALA A 109 9.01 -5.59 -9.66
N GLU A 110 9.15 -4.58 -10.52
CA GLU A 110 9.92 -3.38 -10.21
C GLU A 110 9.30 -2.60 -9.05
N LEU A 111 7.97 -2.51 -8.97
CA LEU A 111 7.31 -1.83 -7.85
C LEU A 111 7.59 -2.55 -6.53
N ARG A 112 7.50 -3.89 -6.50
CA ARG A 112 7.86 -4.69 -5.32
C ARG A 112 9.32 -4.53 -4.93
N ALA A 113 10.23 -4.58 -5.91
CA ALA A 113 11.64 -4.38 -5.67
C ALA A 113 11.94 -2.98 -5.12
N PHE A 114 11.27 -1.97 -5.68
CA PHE A 114 11.39 -0.58 -5.24
C PHE A 114 10.93 -0.38 -3.80
N VAL A 115 9.74 -0.87 -3.43
CA VAL A 115 9.25 -0.78 -2.05
C VAL A 115 10.19 -1.49 -1.07
N ARG A 116 10.72 -2.67 -1.44
CA ARG A 116 11.71 -3.38 -0.62
C ARG A 116 12.99 -2.59 -0.42
N ALA A 117 13.53 -1.99 -1.49
CA ALA A 117 14.71 -1.14 -1.39
C ALA A 117 14.45 0.06 -0.46
N LYS A 118 13.30 0.73 -0.62
CA LYS A 118 12.89 1.85 0.24
C LYS A 118 12.80 1.50 1.71
N LEU A 119 12.29 0.31 2.01
CA LEU A 119 12.18 -0.16 3.39
C LEU A 119 13.53 -0.57 3.98
N ALA A 120 14.45 -1.08 3.17
CA ALA A 120 15.81 -1.41 3.60
C ALA A 120 16.67 -0.17 3.90
N GLU A 121 16.41 0.95 3.21
CA GLU A 121 17.06 2.25 3.46
C GLU A 121 16.55 2.93 4.73
N ARG A 122 15.39 2.51 5.24
CA ARG A 122 14.81 3.08 6.44
C ARG A 122 15.58 2.57 7.67
N PRO A 123 16.06 3.44 8.56
CA PRO A 123 16.66 2.98 9.82
C PRO A 123 15.60 2.19 10.60
N ALA A 124 16.01 1.04 11.16
CA ALA A 124 15.15 0.23 12.02
C ALA A 124 14.56 1.13 13.13
N GLN A 125 13.23 1.16 13.24
CA GLN A 125 12.50 1.90 14.28
C GLN A 125 12.55 1.16 15.61
#